data_AF-A0A222X8W2-F1
#
_entry.id   AF-A0A222X8W2-F1
#
_cell.length_a   1.000
_cell.length_b   1.000
_cell.length_c   1.000
_cell.angle_alpha   90.00
_cell.angle_beta   90.00
_cell.angle_gamma   90.00
#
_symmetry.space_group_name_H-M   'P 1'
#
loop_
_entity.id
_entity.type
_entity.pdbx_description
1 polymer ?
#
loop_
_entity_poly.entity_id
_entity_poly.type
_entity_poly.pdbx_seq_one_letter_code
_entity_poly.pdbx_strand_id
1 'polypeptide(L)'
;MDPPVAPGRLGEAIPAAELLTYLAALERWAADRRAELDRLDAVSRQTDTPDAFTGDVVLAMTMWQAIRGRLDRLVEVWDSGRADVLAREQMSQLVWGRLDAGGSSALVSLVEAVTLCDAMIDQLRDRLAFDPGAADEAARLRAVRAAVVRCEDLASDEDALRLVRDLRAREQGITAQAARGADVAGPLAELETAVARAERDLIVDVSQRRTLARQRTDAAALRDALEDREPTLHALADRCRREVVDPPLLAVPDVSRLGDVPPTRAEVDAFVERLRTVQRAFDAVAEAYGRPLRERAELRYQLERLRAVADANGRSASPTVRSGYDEARDAVERTPCDVVLARFLVEQFEFLTRDLPVHGPKGAAR
;
A
#
# COMPACT_ATOMS: atom_id res chain seq x y z
N MET A 1 -40.61 -26.39 -6.27
CA MET A 1 -41.97 -26.74 -6.72
C MET A 1 -42.50 -27.79 -5.78
N ASP A 2 -43.65 -27.54 -5.16
CA ASP A 2 -44.18 -28.44 -4.13
C ASP A 2 -44.71 -29.74 -4.73
N PRO A 3 -44.70 -30.86 -3.97
CA PRO A 3 -45.24 -32.13 -4.41
C PRO A 3 -46.75 -32.03 -4.72
N PRO A 4 -47.23 -32.63 -5.83
CA PRO A 4 -48.64 -32.57 -6.21
C PRO A 4 -49.54 -33.31 -5.21
N VAL A 5 -50.67 -32.70 -4.87
CA VAL A 5 -51.68 -33.29 -3.97
C VAL A 5 -52.50 -34.33 -4.73
N ALA A 6 -52.51 -35.57 -4.24
CA ALA A 6 -53.25 -36.67 -4.86
C ALA A 6 -54.77 -36.54 -4.65
N PRO A 7 -55.60 -36.77 -5.70
CA PRO A 7 -57.05 -36.71 -5.59
C PRO A 7 -57.67 -38.03 -5.08
N GLY A 8 -58.89 -37.94 -4.56
CA GLY A 8 -59.72 -39.07 -4.14
C GLY A 8 -59.12 -39.99 -3.08
N ARG A 9 -59.62 -41.23 -3.01
CA ARG A 9 -59.19 -42.28 -2.06
C ARG A 9 -59.08 -43.63 -2.74
N LEU A 10 -58.35 -44.56 -2.11
CA LEU A 10 -58.12 -45.92 -2.62
C LEU A 10 -59.45 -46.64 -2.95
N GLY A 11 -59.58 -47.10 -4.21
CA GLY A 11 -60.74 -47.85 -4.68
C GLY A 11 -61.94 -47.01 -5.12
N GLU A 12 -61.82 -45.68 -5.14
CA GLU A 12 -62.84 -44.77 -5.63
C GLU A 12 -62.60 -44.37 -7.09
N ALA A 13 -63.68 -44.24 -7.88
CA ALA A 13 -63.64 -43.71 -9.24
C ALA A 13 -63.44 -42.18 -9.24
N ILE A 14 -62.19 -41.74 -9.11
CA ILE A 14 -61.81 -40.32 -9.03
C ILE A 14 -62.35 -39.53 -10.23
N PRO A 15 -62.94 -38.33 -10.05
CA PRO A 15 -63.43 -37.51 -11.15
C PRO A 15 -62.36 -37.25 -12.22
N ALA A 16 -62.74 -37.36 -13.49
CA ALA A 16 -61.83 -37.23 -14.63
C ALA A 16 -61.05 -35.89 -14.64
N ALA A 17 -61.72 -34.78 -14.30
CA ALA A 17 -61.07 -33.47 -14.24
C ALA A 17 -59.97 -33.38 -13.16
N GLU A 18 -60.17 -34.05 -12.02
CA GLU A 18 -59.19 -34.10 -10.93
C GLU A 18 -57.99 -34.96 -11.31
N LEU A 19 -58.22 -36.12 -11.95
CA LEU A 19 -57.15 -36.97 -12.48
C LEU A 19 -56.30 -36.26 -13.53
N LEU A 20 -56.92 -35.55 -14.47
CA LEU A 20 -56.21 -34.77 -15.49
C LEU A 20 -55.29 -33.71 -14.85
N THR A 21 -55.82 -32.99 -13.86
CA THR A 21 -55.07 -31.95 -13.13
C THR A 21 -53.89 -32.56 -12.38
N TYR A 22 -54.11 -33.68 -11.68
CA TYR A 22 -53.06 -34.38 -10.93
C TYR A 22 -51.96 -34.92 -11.85
N LEU A 23 -52.32 -35.57 -12.97
CA LEU A 23 -51.34 -36.10 -13.92
C LEU A 23 -50.47 -35.00 -14.52
N ALA A 24 -51.07 -33.88 -14.95
CA ALA A 24 -50.31 -32.74 -15.48
C ALA A 24 -49.36 -32.15 -14.43
N ALA A 25 -49.80 -32.06 -13.17
CA ALA A 25 -48.97 -31.58 -12.07
C ALA A 25 -47.82 -32.56 -11.75
N LEU A 26 -48.09 -33.87 -11.78
CA LEU A 26 -47.12 -34.94 -11.51
C LEU A 26 -46.08 -35.06 -12.63
N GLU A 27 -46.47 -34.92 -13.90
CA GLU A 27 -45.55 -34.87 -15.04
C GLU A 27 -44.58 -33.69 -14.93
N ARG A 28 -45.10 -32.50 -14.65
CA ARG A 28 -44.27 -31.30 -14.48
C ARG A 28 -43.35 -31.44 -13.27
N TRP A 29 -43.86 -31.91 -12.15
CA TRP A 29 -43.05 -32.16 -10.95
C TRP A 29 -41.94 -33.17 -11.23
N ALA A 30 -42.24 -34.27 -11.93
CA ALA A 30 -41.24 -35.30 -12.25
C ALA A 30 -40.14 -34.77 -13.17
N ALA A 31 -40.49 -33.94 -14.17
CA ALA A 31 -39.51 -33.30 -15.05
C ALA A 31 -38.60 -32.32 -14.28
N ASP A 32 -39.18 -31.48 -13.43
CA ASP A 32 -38.43 -30.53 -12.60
C ASP A 32 -37.46 -31.25 -11.64
N ARG A 33 -37.93 -32.31 -10.98
CA ARG A 33 -37.09 -33.09 -10.06
C ARG A 33 -35.98 -33.84 -10.78
N ARG A 34 -36.21 -34.25 -12.04
CA ARG A 34 -35.14 -34.84 -12.86
C ARG A 34 -34.02 -33.85 -13.11
N ALA A 35 -34.37 -32.64 -13.56
CA ALA A 35 -33.40 -31.59 -13.83
C ALA A 35 -32.65 -31.15 -12.57
N GLU A 36 -33.31 -31.17 -11.40
CA GLU A 36 -32.65 -30.93 -10.11
C GLU A 36 -31.68 -32.05 -9.75
N LEU A 37 -32.09 -33.32 -9.85
CA LEU A 37 -31.23 -34.47 -9.55
C LEU A 37 -30.01 -34.53 -10.46
N ASP A 38 -30.16 -34.25 -11.76
CA ASP A 38 -29.03 -34.20 -12.69
C ASP A 38 -28.02 -33.09 -12.30
N ARG A 39 -28.51 -31.94 -11.80
CA ARG A 39 -27.65 -30.88 -11.26
C ARG A 39 -26.95 -31.30 -9.98
N LEU A 40 -27.67 -31.88 -9.02
CA LEU A 40 -27.09 -32.32 -7.75
C LEU A 40 -26.06 -33.45 -7.93
N ASP A 41 -26.31 -34.38 -8.85
CA ASP A 41 -25.35 -35.42 -9.22
C ASP A 41 -24.08 -34.80 -9.81
N ALA A 42 -24.20 -33.85 -10.74
CA ALA A 42 -23.05 -33.15 -11.31
C ALA A 42 -22.23 -32.38 -10.26
N VAL A 43 -22.89 -31.74 -9.27
CA VAL A 43 -22.24 -31.02 -8.17
C VAL A 43 -21.55 -32.01 -7.22
N SER A 44 -22.21 -33.11 -6.85
CA SER A 44 -21.66 -34.10 -5.93
C SER A 44 -20.36 -34.74 -6.42
N ARG A 45 -20.22 -34.90 -7.74
CA ARG A 45 -19.00 -35.41 -8.39
C ARG A 45 -17.82 -34.43 -8.39
N GLN A 46 -18.08 -33.16 -8.12
CA GLN A 46 -17.08 -32.09 -8.08
C GLN A 46 -16.61 -31.78 -6.65
N THR A 47 -17.30 -32.31 -5.63
CA THR A 47 -16.91 -32.19 -4.23
C THR A 47 -15.64 -32.97 -3.93
N ASP A 48 -14.88 -32.58 -2.89
CA ASP A 48 -13.68 -33.26 -2.43
C ASP A 48 -13.92 -34.70 -1.94
N THR A 49 -15.18 -35.04 -1.62
CA THR A 49 -15.60 -36.36 -1.12
C THR A 49 -16.79 -36.95 -1.92
N PRO A 50 -16.64 -37.26 -3.22
CA PRO A 50 -17.75 -37.72 -4.07
C PRO A 50 -18.44 -39.00 -3.54
N ASP A 51 -17.65 -39.90 -2.95
CA ASP A 51 -18.14 -41.17 -2.39
C ASP A 51 -19.13 -40.96 -1.24
N ALA A 52 -19.04 -39.82 -0.53
CA ALA A 52 -19.92 -39.51 0.61
C ALA A 52 -21.36 -39.12 0.20
N PHE A 53 -21.58 -38.79 -1.08
CA PHE A 53 -22.86 -38.35 -1.64
C PHE A 53 -23.44 -39.33 -2.66
N THR A 54 -22.59 -40.16 -3.26
CA THR A 54 -22.97 -41.11 -4.31
C THR A 54 -24.14 -42.00 -3.90
N GLY A 55 -24.12 -42.54 -2.67
CA GLY A 55 -25.20 -43.39 -2.16
C GLY A 55 -26.55 -42.68 -2.09
N ASP A 56 -26.57 -41.44 -1.60
CA ASP A 56 -27.78 -40.64 -1.45
C ASP A 56 -28.35 -40.20 -2.82
N VAL A 57 -27.47 -39.82 -3.76
CA VAL A 57 -27.84 -39.48 -5.15
C VAL A 57 -28.45 -40.69 -5.87
N VAL A 58 -27.82 -41.87 -5.75
CA VAL A 58 -28.34 -43.12 -6.34
C VAL A 58 -29.69 -43.49 -5.74
N LEU A 59 -29.86 -43.35 -4.42
CA LEU A 59 -31.13 -43.64 -3.75
C LEU A 59 -32.25 -42.69 -4.23
N ALA A 60 -31.97 -41.39 -4.32
CA ALA A 60 -32.94 -40.40 -4.80
C ALA A 60 -33.30 -40.61 -6.27
N MET A 61 -32.30 -40.94 -7.10
CA MET A 61 -32.50 -41.27 -8.51
C MET A 61 -33.35 -42.52 -8.70
N THR A 62 -33.11 -43.56 -7.90
CA THR A 62 -33.88 -44.82 -7.93
C THR A 62 -35.34 -44.57 -7.53
N MET A 63 -35.58 -43.76 -6.50
CA MET A 63 -36.93 -43.35 -6.09
C MET A 63 -37.65 -42.58 -7.20
N TRP A 64 -36.97 -41.61 -7.82
CA TRP A 64 -37.51 -40.86 -8.94
C TRP A 64 -37.88 -41.76 -10.14
N GLN A 65 -37.03 -42.74 -10.47
CA GLN A 65 -37.31 -43.70 -11.55
C GLN A 65 -38.55 -44.56 -11.27
N ALA A 66 -38.74 -45.00 -10.01
CA ALA A 66 -39.93 -45.75 -9.61
C ALA A 66 -41.21 -44.92 -9.74
N ILE A 67 -41.15 -43.64 -9.34
CA ILE A 67 -42.26 -42.68 -9.51
C ILE A 67 -42.56 -42.46 -10.99
N ARG A 68 -41.52 -42.27 -11.82
CA ARG A 68 -41.68 -42.09 -13.27
C ARG A 68 -42.33 -43.31 -13.92
N GLY A 69 -41.89 -44.51 -13.58
CA GLY A 69 -42.49 -45.74 -14.09
C GLY A 69 -43.95 -45.92 -13.67
N ARG A 70 -44.34 -45.47 -12.47
CA ARG A 70 -45.75 -45.46 -12.04
C ARG A 70 -46.58 -44.41 -12.78
N LEU A 71 -46.01 -43.23 -13.02
CA LEU A 71 -46.63 -42.18 -13.82
C LEU A 71 -46.89 -42.65 -15.25
N ASP A 72 -45.92 -43.31 -15.89
CA ASP A 72 -46.10 -43.84 -17.25
C ASP A 72 -47.28 -44.84 -17.30
N ARG A 73 -47.39 -45.74 -16.31
CA ARG A 73 -48.56 -46.65 -16.19
C ARG A 73 -49.88 -45.90 -15.98
N LEU A 74 -49.89 -44.81 -15.20
CA LEU A 74 -51.09 -44.00 -14.99
C LEU A 74 -51.53 -43.33 -16.30
N VAL A 75 -50.58 -42.84 -17.10
CA VAL A 75 -50.84 -42.24 -18.42
C VAL A 75 -51.40 -43.29 -19.40
N GLU A 76 -50.89 -44.53 -19.36
CA GLU A 76 -51.45 -45.64 -20.14
C GLU A 76 -52.91 -45.93 -19.78
N VAL A 77 -53.24 -46.03 -18.49
CA VAL A 77 -54.61 -46.32 -18.04
C VAL A 77 -55.58 -45.15 -18.32
N TRP A 78 -55.07 -43.92 -18.34
CA TRP A 78 -55.88 -42.72 -18.61
C TRP A 78 -56.48 -42.68 -20.03
N ASP A 79 -55.88 -43.40 -20.99
CA ASP A 79 -56.29 -43.47 -22.41
C ASP A 79 -56.72 -42.11 -23.00
N SER A 80 -55.88 -41.08 -22.84
CA SER A 80 -56.15 -39.71 -23.33
C SER A 80 -57.48 -39.10 -22.84
N GLY A 81 -57.96 -39.49 -21.65
CA GLY A 81 -59.20 -38.98 -21.05
C GLY A 81 -60.46 -39.80 -21.36
N ARG A 82 -60.33 -40.96 -22.01
CA ARG A 82 -61.44 -41.92 -22.22
C ARG A 82 -61.60 -42.95 -21.10
N ALA A 83 -60.88 -42.78 -19.99
CA ALA A 83 -60.97 -43.67 -18.84
C ALA A 83 -62.41 -43.77 -18.29
N ASP A 84 -62.98 -44.96 -18.38
CA ASP A 84 -64.29 -45.28 -17.81
C ASP A 84 -64.23 -45.36 -16.27
N VAL A 85 -65.34 -45.75 -15.62
CA VAL A 85 -65.40 -45.84 -14.14
C VAL A 85 -64.36 -46.84 -13.61
N LEU A 86 -64.21 -47.98 -14.28
CA LEU A 86 -63.30 -49.06 -13.86
C LEU A 86 -61.83 -48.63 -14.03
N ALA A 87 -61.49 -47.97 -15.14
CA ALA A 87 -60.16 -47.42 -15.38
C ALA A 87 -59.80 -46.35 -14.34
N ARG A 88 -60.75 -45.50 -13.94
CA ARG A 88 -60.52 -44.48 -12.90
C ARG A 88 -60.36 -45.09 -11.50
N GLU A 89 -61.07 -46.17 -11.18
CA GLU A 89 -60.82 -46.96 -9.96
C GLU A 89 -59.43 -47.62 -9.98
N GLN A 90 -59.03 -48.17 -11.14
CA GLN A 90 -57.68 -48.73 -11.33
C GLN A 90 -56.60 -47.67 -11.17
N MET A 91 -56.82 -46.45 -11.67
CA MET A 91 -55.90 -45.32 -11.44
C MET A 91 -55.82 -44.95 -9.96
N SER A 92 -56.94 -44.94 -9.23
CA SER A 92 -56.91 -44.75 -7.77
C SER A 92 -56.05 -45.80 -7.07
N GLN A 93 -56.14 -47.08 -7.49
CA GLN A 93 -55.27 -48.14 -6.97
C GLN A 93 -53.79 -47.92 -7.31
N LEU A 94 -53.48 -47.36 -8.48
CA LEU A 94 -52.11 -47.02 -8.85
C LEU A 94 -51.56 -45.80 -8.09
N VAL A 95 -52.41 -44.83 -7.73
CA VAL A 95 -51.99 -43.66 -6.94
C VAL A 95 -51.78 -44.03 -5.47
N TRP A 96 -52.72 -44.76 -4.88
CA TRP A 96 -52.70 -45.07 -3.44
C TRP A 96 -52.04 -46.42 -3.12
N GLY A 97 -51.79 -47.26 -4.13
CA GLY A 97 -51.18 -48.58 -3.98
C GLY A 97 -49.65 -48.54 -3.95
N ARG A 98 -49.07 -49.61 -3.40
CA ARG A 98 -47.61 -49.76 -3.19
C ARG A 98 -46.81 -49.62 -4.47
N LEU A 99 -45.69 -48.91 -4.38
CA LEU A 99 -44.69 -48.78 -5.45
C LEU A 99 -43.76 -49.99 -5.49
N ASP A 100 -43.35 -50.36 -6.70
CA ASP A 100 -42.32 -51.37 -6.91
C ASP A 100 -41.04 -50.65 -7.34
N ALA A 101 -40.06 -50.61 -6.45
CA ALA A 101 -38.77 -49.95 -6.69
C ALA A 101 -37.70 -51.02 -6.93
N GLY A 102 -37.75 -51.64 -8.11
CA GLY A 102 -36.62 -52.40 -8.67
C GLY A 102 -36.10 -53.55 -7.80
N GLY A 103 -36.98 -54.47 -7.37
CA GLY A 103 -36.59 -55.72 -6.68
C GLY A 103 -36.63 -55.65 -5.16
N SER A 104 -36.85 -54.47 -4.59
CA SER A 104 -37.34 -54.29 -3.22
C SER A 104 -38.72 -53.62 -3.31
N SER A 105 -39.77 -54.29 -2.82
CA SER A 105 -41.10 -53.70 -2.71
C SER A 105 -41.00 -52.47 -1.80
N ALA A 106 -41.02 -51.28 -2.39
CA ALA A 106 -41.09 -50.05 -1.61
C ALA A 106 -42.43 -50.10 -0.86
N LEU A 107 -42.38 -50.10 0.47
CA LEU A 107 -43.58 -50.24 1.29
C LEU A 107 -44.56 -49.05 1.16
N VAL A 108 -44.18 -48.02 0.40
CA VAL A 108 -44.83 -46.72 0.26
C VAL A 108 -45.69 -46.63 -1.01
N SER A 109 -46.74 -45.84 -0.94
CA SER A 109 -47.60 -45.43 -2.06
C SER A 109 -46.92 -44.40 -2.97
N LEU A 110 -47.51 -44.09 -4.13
CA LEU A 110 -47.00 -43.04 -5.02
C LEU A 110 -46.94 -41.68 -4.31
N VAL A 111 -47.96 -41.37 -3.53
CA VAL A 111 -48.08 -40.10 -2.79
C VAL A 111 -46.92 -39.95 -1.80
N GLU A 112 -46.64 -41.00 -1.03
CA GLU A 112 -45.54 -41.03 -0.07
C GLU A 112 -44.17 -41.03 -0.74
N ALA A 113 -44.02 -41.71 -1.89
CA ALA A 113 -42.77 -41.69 -2.62
C ALA A 113 -42.45 -40.29 -3.19
N VAL A 114 -43.46 -39.57 -3.66
CA VAL A 114 -43.31 -38.18 -4.15
C VAL A 114 -42.82 -37.26 -3.04
N THR A 115 -43.42 -37.32 -1.85
CA THR A 115 -42.98 -36.50 -0.70
C THR A 115 -41.62 -36.92 -0.18
N LEU A 116 -41.33 -38.23 -0.13
CA LEU A 116 -40.03 -38.74 0.29
C LEU A 116 -38.91 -38.34 -0.68
N CYS A 117 -39.14 -38.44 -1.99
CA CYS A 117 -38.19 -38.03 -3.02
C CYS A 117 -37.87 -36.54 -2.92
N ASP A 118 -38.88 -35.69 -2.69
CA ASP A 118 -38.67 -34.24 -2.51
C ASP A 118 -37.81 -33.94 -1.27
N ALA A 119 -38.11 -34.59 -0.13
CA ALA A 119 -37.34 -34.43 1.10
C ALA A 119 -35.88 -34.92 0.95
N MET A 120 -35.65 -36.02 0.22
CA MET A 120 -34.30 -36.52 -0.07
C MET A 120 -33.50 -35.54 -0.93
N ILE A 121 -34.14 -34.93 -1.93
CA ILE A 121 -33.52 -33.91 -2.79
C ILE A 121 -33.16 -32.66 -1.97
N ASP A 122 -34.04 -32.23 -1.06
CA ASP A 122 -33.77 -31.08 -0.20
C ASP A 122 -32.63 -31.38 0.79
N GLN A 123 -32.60 -32.56 1.41
CA GLN A 123 -31.51 -32.98 2.28
C GLN A 123 -30.16 -33.06 1.55
N LEU A 124 -30.15 -33.57 0.32
CA LEU A 124 -28.95 -33.60 -0.54
C LEU A 124 -28.45 -32.19 -0.83
N ARG A 125 -29.36 -31.27 -1.16
CA ARG A 125 -29.03 -29.85 -1.41
C ARG A 125 -28.41 -29.22 -0.17
N ASP A 126 -29.01 -29.42 1.00
CA ASP A 126 -28.52 -28.85 2.25
C ASP A 126 -27.13 -29.40 2.61
N ARG A 127 -26.91 -30.71 2.49
CA ARG A 127 -25.59 -31.31 2.78
C ARG A 127 -24.50 -30.84 1.81
N LEU A 128 -24.81 -30.70 0.53
CA LEU A 128 -23.85 -30.18 -0.46
C LEU A 128 -23.52 -28.70 -0.24
N ALA A 129 -24.44 -27.92 0.33
CA ALA A 129 -24.20 -26.51 0.67
C ALA A 129 -23.18 -26.31 1.81
N PHE A 130 -22.95 -27.33 2.65
CA PHE A 130 -21.98 -27.31 3.76
C PHE A 130 -20.62 -27.93 3.42
N ASP A 131 -20.32 -28.10 2.14
CA ASP A 131 -19.03 -28.64 1.67
C ASP A 131 -17.85 -27.72 2.09
N PRO A 132 -16.82 -28.24 2.79
CA PRO A 132 -15.63 -27.49 3.17
C PRO A 132 -14.89 -26.81 2.01
N GLY A 133 -14.90 -27.40 0.80
CA GLY A 133 -14.26 -26.82 -0.39
C GLY A 133 -14.92 -25.51 -0.83
N ALA A 134 -16.25 -25.46 -0.88
CA ALA A 134 -17.01 -24.26 -1.21
C ALA A 134 -16.83 -23.13 -0.17
N ALA A 135 -16.65 -23.49 1.11
CA ALA A 135 -16.36 -22.53 2.17
C ALA A 135 -14.96 -21.89 2.03
N ASP A 136 -13.96 -22.64 1.55
CA ASP A 136 -12.62 -22.14 1.27
C ASP A 136 -12.63 -21.16 0.09
N GLU A 137 -13.29 -21.51 -1.02
CA GLU A 137 -13.41 -20.63 -2.19
C GLU A 137 -14.07 -19.28 -1.86
N ALA A 138 -15.15 -19.31 -1.06
CA ALA A 138 -15.82 -18.09 -0.60
C ALA A 138 -14.93 -17.23 0.32
N ALA A 139 -14.04 -17.83 1.10
CA ALA A 139 -13.06 -17.11 1.90
C ALA A 139 -11.98 -16.46 1.01
N ARG A 140 -11.46 -17.20 0.03
CA ARG A 140 -10.46 -16.73 -0.94
C ARG A 140 -10.99 -15.58 -1.79
N LEU A 141 -12.21 -15.67 -2.32
CA LEU A 141 -12.85 -14.58 -3.06
C LEU A 141 -12.99 -13.30 -2.23
N ARG A 142 -13.35 -13.42 -0.94
CA ARG A 142 -13.39 -12.27 -0.03
C ARG A 142 -12.01 -11.65 0.19
N ALA A 143 -10.97 -12.48 0.32
CA ALA A 143 -9.59 -12.00 0.46
C ALA A 143 -9.12 -11.24 -0.78
N VAL A 144 -9.41 -11.76 -1.98
CA VAL A 144 -9.12 -11.09 -3.26
C VAL A 144 -9.84 -9.75 -3.35
N ARG A 145 -11.15 -9.70 -3.04
CA ARG A 145 -11.91 -8.45 -3.03
C ARG A 145 -11.30 -7.41 -2.10
N ALA A 146 -10.91 -7.80 -0.88
CA ALA A 146 -10.26 -6.91 0.06
C ALA A 146 -8.91 -6.41 -0.46
N ALA A 147 -8.14 -7.25 -1.16
CA ALA A 147 -6.88 -6.87 -1.77
C ALA A 147 -7.05 -5.91 -2.96
N VAL A 148 -8.09 -6.10 -3.78
CA VAL A 148 -8.42 -5.15 -4.85
C VAL A 148 -8.79 -3.78 -4.28
N VAL A 149 -9.58 -3.73 -3.19
CA VAL A 149 -9.90 -2.45 -2.51
C VAL A 149 -8.62 -1.75 -2.01
N ARG A 150 -7.68 -2.49 -1.43
CA ARG A 150 -6.38 -1.90 -1.06
C ARG A 150 -5.61 -1.38 -2.27
N CYS A 151 -5.68 -2.06 -3.41
CA CYS A 151 -5.08 -1.55 -4.65
C CYS A 151 -5.78 -0.26 -5.14
N GLU A 152 -7.10 -0.16 -5.01
CA GLU A 152 -7.87 1.06 -5.32
C GLU A 152 -7.39 2.24 -4.47
N ASP A 153 -7.16 2.03 -3.18
CA ASP A 153 -6.66 3.06 -2.26
C ASP A 153 -5.21 3.50 -2.57
N LEU A 154 -4.39 2.62 -3.16
CA LEU A 154 -2.99 2.90 -3.48
C LEU A 154 -2.79 3.51 -4.87
N ALA A 155 -3.70 3.21 -5.81
CA ALA A 155 -3.62 3.69 -7.19
C ALA A 155 -3.77 5.21 -7.27
N SER A 156 -2.87 5.85 -8.02
CA SER A 156 -2.86 7.33 -8.12
C SER A 156 -2.71 7.88 -9.53
N ASP A 157 -2.17 7.11 -10.47
CA ASP A 157 -2.06 7.50 -11.87
C ASP A 157 -3.05 6.71 -12.75
N GLU A 158 -3.24 7.17 -13.98
CA GLU A 158 -4.24 6.58 -14.89
C GLU A 158 -3.92 5.12 -15.24
N ASP A 159 -2.65 4.72 -15.26
CA ASP A 159 -2.23 3.36 -15.59
C ASP A 159 -2.56 2.39 -14.44
N ALA A 160 -2.23 2.79 -13.21
CA ALA A 160 -2.61 2.10 -11.99
C ALA A 160 -4.13 2.01 -11.86
N LEU A 161 -4.86 3.11 -12.11
CA LEU A 161 -6.32 3.13 -12.06
C LEU A 161 -6.95 2.22 -13.12
N ARG A 162 -6.34 2.12 -14.31
CA ARG A 162 -6.78 1.16 -15.35
C ARG A 162 -6.53 -0.28 -14.92
N LEU A 163 -5.32 -0.59 -14.45
CA LEU A 163 -4.95 -1.92 -13.97
C LEU A 163 -5.92 -2.40 -12.86
N VAL A 164 -6.20 -1.54 -11.88
CA VAL A 164 -7.09 -1.89 -10.76
C VAL A 164 -8.53 -2.08 -11.22
N ARG A 165 -9.02 -1.27 -12.17
CA ARG A 165 -10.34 -1.48 -12.81
C ARG A 165 -10.43 -2.83 -13.51
N ASP A 166 -9.38 -3.26 -14.20
CA ASP A 166 -9.35 -4.57 -14.87
C ASP A 166 -9.35 -5.72 -13.85
N LEU A 167 -8.60 -5.60 -12.76
CA LEU A 167 -8.61 -6.56 -11.65
C LEU A 167 -10.00 -6.65 -10.99
N ARG A 168 -10.65 -5.50 -10.77
CA ARG A 168 -12.03 -5.40 -10.25
C ARG A 168 -13.03 -6.10 -11.17
N ALA A 169 -12.95 -5.87 -12.47
CA ALA A 169 -13.84 -6.51 -13.45
C ALA A 169 -13.65 -8.03 -13.47
N ARG A 170 -12.40 -8.51 -13.40
CA ARG A 170 -12.09 -9.95 -13.28
C ARG A 170 -12.63 -10.55 -11.98
N GLU A 171 -12.44 -9.88 -10.84
CA GLU A 171 -12.99 -10.32 -9.54
C GLU A 171 -14.52 -10.47 -9.59
N GLN A 172 -15.22 -9.49 -10.16
CA GLN A 172 -16.67 -9.54 -10.32
C GLN A 172 -17.10 -10.66 -11.26
N GLY A 173 -16.38 -10.88 -12.36
CA GLY A 173 -16.63 -11.97 -13.31
C GLY A 173 -16.51 -13.34 -12.67
N ILE A 174 -15.41 -13.60 -11.95
CA ILE A 174 -15.17 -14.85 -11.24
C ILE A 174 -16.20 -15.06 -10.13
N THR A 175 -16.51 -14.02 -9.34
CA THR A 175 -17.57 -14.09 -8.32
C THR A 175 -18.91 -14.48 -8.92
N ALA A 176 -19.28 -13.90 -10.06
CA ALA A 176 -20.53 -14.22 -10.74
C ALA A 176 -20.54 -15.65 -11.31
N GLN A 177 -19.41 -16.17 -11.77
CA GLN A 177 -19.26 -17.55 -12.22
C GLN A 177 -19.39 -18.55 -11.05
N ALA A 178 -18.70 -18.29 -9.94
CA ALA A 178 -18.80 -19.09 -8.72
C ALA A 178 -20.24 -19.15 -8.19
N ALA A 179 -20.95 -18.02 -8.20
CA ALA A 179 -22.36 -17.96 -7.79
C ALA A 179 -23.31 -18.79 -8.68
N ARG A 180 -22.90 -19.15 -9.90
CA ARG A 180 -23.63 -20.06 -10.80
C ARG A 180 -23.18 -21.52 -10.66
N GLY A 181 -22.25 -21.83 -9.76
CA GLY A 181 -21.71 -23.17 -9.54
C GLY A 181 -20.67 -23.61 -10.57
N ALA A 182 -19.97 -22.67 -11.23
CA ALA A 182 -18.84 -23.01 -12.10
C ALA A 182 -17.54 -23.20 -11.28
N ASP A 183 -16.69 -24.15 -11.69
CA ASP A 183 -15.33 -24.28 -11.16
C ASP A 183 -14.50 -23.02 -11.52
N VAL A 184 -14.03 -22.33 -10.48
CA VAL A 184 -13.24 -21.12 -10.59
C VAL A 184 -11.85 -21.24 -9.96
N ALA A 185 -11.43 -22.44 -9.53
CA ALA A 185 -10.20 -22.61 -8.75
C ALA A 185 -8.95 -22.08 -9.50
N GLY A 186 -8.85 -22.38 -10.80
CA GLY A 186 -7.77 -21.90 -11.67
C GLY A 186 -7.80 -20.38 -11.88
N PRO A 187 -8.88 -19.81 -12.45
CA PRO A 187 -9.02 -18.37 -12.63
C PRO A 187 -8.84 -17.56 -11.34
N LEU A 188 -9.30 -18.09 -10.19
CA LEU A 188 -9.14 -17.48 -8.88
C LEU A 188 -7.66 -17.43 -8.46
N ALA A 189 -6.92 -18.54 -8.60
CA ALA A 189 -5.50 -18.59 -8.28
C ALA A 189 -4.65 -17.63 -9.15
N GLU A 190 -5.00 -17.49 -10.43
CA GLU A 190 -4.37 -16.51 -11.30
C GLU A 190 -4.65 -15.06 -10.86
N LEU A 191 -5.89 -14.78 -10.48
CA LEU A 191 -6.28 -13.45 -10.00
C LEU A 191 -5.61 -13.12 -8.66
N GLU A 192 -5.54 -14.07 -7.73
CA GLU A 192 -4.81 -13.92 -6.45
C GLU A 192 -3.36 -13.51 -6.70
N THR A 193 -2.67 -14.20 -7.61
CA THR A 193 -1.28 -13.91 -7.98
C THR A 193 -1.15 -12.51 -8.61
N ALA A 194 -2.07 -12.16 -9.51
CA ALA A 194 -2.07 -10.86 -10.18
C ALA A 194 -2.30 -9.70 -9.21
N VAL A 195 -3.31 -9.81 -8.33
CA VAL A 195 -3.63 -8.80 -7.31
C VAL A 195 -2.48 -8.67 -6.31
N ALA A 196 -1.92 -9.79 -5.85
CA ALA A 196 -0.79 -9.74 -4.92
C ALA A 196 0.46 -9.09 -5.52
N ARG A 197 0.69 -9.22 -6.83
CA ARG A 197 1.78 -8.52 -7.54
C ARG A 197 1.46 -7.03 -7.66
N ALA A 198 0.27 -6.68 -8.14
CA ALA A 198 -0.16 -5.29 -8.29
C ALA A 198 -0.10 -4.54 -6.95
N GLU A 199 -0.59 -5.14 -5.86
CA GLU A 199 -0.55 -4.53 -4.52
C GLU A 199 0.90 -4.21 -4.09
N ARG A 200 1.82 -5.16 -4.26
CA ARG A 200 3.24 -4.95 -3.91
C ARG A 200 3.86 -3.82 -4.72
N ASP A 201 3.62 -3.79 -6.02
CA ASP A 201 4.17 -2.77 -6.91
C ASP A 201 3.62 -1.38 -6.57
N LEU A 202 2.31 -1.28 -6.29
CA LEU A 202 1.66 -0.03 -5.86
C LEU A 202 2.17 0.47 -4.50
N ILE A 203 2.42 -0.43 -3.53
CA ILE A 203 3.03 -0.06 -2.25
C ILE A 203 4.42 0.54 -2.46
N VAL A 204 5.24 -0.08 -3.32
CA VAL A 204 6.58 0.41 -3.64
C VAL A 204 6.51 1.79 -4.29
N ASP A 205 5.62 1.98 -5.26
CA ASP A 205 5.43 3.27 -5.93
C ASP A 205 5.00 4.38 -4.94
N VAL A 206 4.00 4.13 -4.09
CA VAL A 206 3.58 5.09 -3.04
C VAL A 206 4.75 5.46 -2.13
N SER A 207 5.56 4.47 -1.73
CA SER A 207 6.74 4.69 -0.88
C SER A 207 7.79 5.55 -1.58
N GLN A 208 8.07 5.28 -2.86
CA GLN A 208 9.01 6.05 -3.66
C GLN A 208 8.53 7.49 -3.86
N ARG A 209 7.26 7.71 -4.18
CA ARG A 209 6.67 9.05 -4.31
C ARG A 209 6.74 9.84 -3.01
N ARG A 210 6.40 9.24 -1.87
CA ARG A 210 6.51 9.89 -0.55
C ARG A 210 7.95 10.27 -0.21
N THR A 211 8.90 9.39 -0.53
CA THR A 211 10.32 9.65 -0.30
C THR A 211 10.81 10.81 -1.17
N LEU A 212 10.47 10.80 -2.46
CA LEU A 212 10.81 11.88 -3.39
C LEU A 212 10.19 13.21 -2.95
N ALA A 213 8.91 13.22 -2.57
CA ALA A 213 8.26 14.43 -2.08
C ALA A 213 8.97 15.01 -0.85
N ARG A 214 9.36 14.16 0.11
CA ARG A 214 10.15 14.59 1.28
C ARG A 214 11.51 15.15 0.88
N GLN A 215 12.26 14.44 0.05
CA GLN A 215 13.58 14.90 -0.44
C GLN A 215 13.48 16.25 -1.14
N ARG A 216 12.41 16.49 -1.91
CA ARG A 216 12.17 17.77 -2.56
C ARG A 216 11.88 18.89 -1.57
N THR A 217 11.07 18.64 -0.55
CA THR A 217 10.82 19.61 0.53
C THR A 217 12.12 19.94 1.28
N ASP A 218 12.91 18.92 1.61
CA ASP A 218 14.19 19.10 2.32
C ASP A 218 15.19 19.89 1.46
N ALA A 219 15.25 19.61 0.15
CA ALA A 219 16.09 20.34 -0.79
C ALA A 219 15.66 21.80 -0.97
N ALA A 220 14.34 22.07 -0.99
CA ALA A 220 13.82 23.44 -1.04
C ALA A 220 14.21 24.21 0.23
N ALA A 221 13.99 23.62 1.40
CA ALA A 221 14.36 24.24 2.68
C ALA A 221 15.86 24.53 2.77
N LEU A 222 16.72 23.62 2.26
CA LEU A 222 18.16 23.85 2.22
C LEU A 222 18.54 24.99 1.26
N ARG A 223 17.91 25.08 0.09
CA ARG A 223 18.11 26.19 -0.85
C ARG A 223 17.72 27.52 -0.19
N ASP A 224 16.53 27.59 0.38
CA ASP A 224 16.01 28.82 0.99
C ASP A 224 16.91 29.28 2.16
N ALA A 225 17.41 28.34 2.98
CA ALA A 225 18.36 28.66 4.04
C ALA A 225 19.72 29.20 3.52
N LEU A 226 20.16 28.76 2.34
CA LEU A 226 21.35 29.31 1.69
C LEU A 226 21.06 30.69 1.10
N GLU A 227 19.90 30.90 0.46
CA GLU A 227 19.48 32.21 -0.03
C GLU A 227 19.41 33.24 1.11
N ASP A 228 18.86 32.88 2.26
CA ASP A 228 18.81 33.76 3.44
C ASP A 228 20.20 34.13 3.98
N ARG A 229 21.18 33.22 3.84
CA ARG A 229 22.57 33.44 4.32
C ARG A 229 23.39 34.29 3.35
N GLU A 230 23.08 34.26 2.05
CA GLU A 230 23.84 34.91 0.98
C GLU A 230 24.08 36.42 1.22
N PRO A 231 23.07 37.25 1.57
CA PRO A 231 23.26 38.68 1.81
C PRO A 231 24.25 38.98 2.96
N THR A 232 24.27 38.13 4.00
CA THR A 232 25.19 38.30 5.13
C THR A 232 26.64 38.08 4.70
N LEU A 233 26.89 37.13 3.79
CA LEU A 233 28.22 36.89 3.24
C LEU A 233 28.68 38.02 2.32
N HIS A 234 27.77 38.56 1.50
CA HIS A 234 28.06 39.77 0.72
C HIS A 234 28.46 40.94 1.63
N ALA A 235 27.69 41.19 2.70
CA ALA A 235 28.01 42.24 3.66
C ALA A 235 29.37 42.04 4.34
N LEU A 236 29.74 40.79 4.67
CA LEU A 236 31.04 40.44 5.22
C LEU A 236 32.18 40.72 4.23
N ALA A 237 32.02 40.29 2.97
CA ALA A 237 33.00 40.53 1.92
C ALA A 237 33.19 42.03 1.65
N ASP A 238 32.11 42.80 1.59
CA ASP A 238 32.14 44.25 1.40
C ASP A 238 32.75 44.98 2.60
N ARG A 239 32.50 44.50 3.82
CA ARG A 239 33.19 44.99 5.01
C ARG A 239 34.68 44.75 4.94
N CYS A 240 35.12 43.52 4.63
CA CYS A 240 36.54 43.20 4.51
C CYS A 240 37.22 44.05 3.43
N ARG A 241 36.59 44.20 2.26
CA ARG A 241 37.11 45.04 1.16
C ARG A 241 37.26 46.52 1.51
N ARG A 242 36.44 47.04 2.44
CA ARG A 242 36.58 48.41 2.95
C ARG A 242 37.63 48.55 4.05
N GLU A 243 37.77 47.52 4.87
CA GLU A 243 38.59 47.58 6.09
C GLU A 243 40.02 47.06 5.93
N VAL A 244 40.32 46.30 4.89
CA VAL A 244 41.61 45.63 4.67
C VAL A 244 42.21 46.08 3.34
N VAL A 245 43.51 46.38 3.31
CA VAL A 245 44.22 46.85 2.10
C VAL A 245 44.24 45.78 1.00
N ASP A 246 44.59 44.54 1.35
CA ASP A 246 44.65 43.40 0.43
C ASP A 246 43.61 42.33 0.83
N PRO A 247 42.32 42.56 0.54
CA PRO A 247 41.27 41.61 0.88
C PRO A 247 41.33 40.37 -0.03
N PRO A 248 40.80 39.22 0.40
CA PRO A 248 40.62 38.06 -0.47
C PRO A 248 39.82 38.39 -1.74
N LEU A 249 40.10 37.67 -2.84
CA LEU A 249 39.46 37.86 -4.15
C LEU A 249 38.41 36.79 -4.48
N LEU A 250 37.76 36.22 -3.46
CA LEU A 250 36.77 35.16 -3.65
C LEU A 250 35.38 35.73 -3.99
N ALA A 251 34.70 35.16 -4.97
CA ALA A 251 33.31 35.48 -5.23
C ALA A 251 32.38 34.79 -4.20
N VAL A 252 31.33 35.49 -3.78
CA VAL A 252 30.20 34.88 -3.07
C VAL A 252 29.34 34.17 -4.12
N PRO A 253 29.06 32.86 -3.97
CA PRO A 253 28.16 32.15 -4.88
C PRO A 253 26.73 32.69 -4.81
N ASP A 254 26.07 32.77 -5.97
CA ASP A 254 24.69 33.21 -6.14
C ASP A 254 23.78 31.96 -6.17
N VAL A 255 22.97 31.79 -5.12
CA VAL A 255 22.11 30.62 -4.92
C VAL A 255 20.94 30.61 -5.91
N SER A 256 20.45 31.80 -6.29
CA SER A 256 19.30 31.95 -7.20
C SER A 256 19.58 31.33 -8.58
N ARG A 257 20.85 31.26 -8.99
CA ARG A 257 21.28 30.62 -10.25
C ARG A 257 21.11 29.11 -10.27
N LEU A 258 20.92 28.45 -9.12
CA LEU A 258 20.67 27.01 -9.07
C LEU A 258 19.27 26.65 -9.57
N GLY A 259 18.33 27.60 -9.55
CA GLY A 259 16.95 27.41 -9.99
C GLY A 259 16.09 26.62 -8.99
N ASP A 260 14.95 26.15 -9.49
CA ASP A 260 13.97 25.41 -8.69
C ASP A 260 14.35 23.94 -8.45
N VAL A 261 13.75 23.37 -7.40
CA VAL A 261 13.95 21.95 -7.07
C VAL A 261 13.37 21.06 -8.17
N PRO A 262 14.20 20.23 -8.82
CA PRO A 262 13.78 19.44 -9.97
C PRO A 262 12.80 18.32 -9.59
N PRO A 263 12.07 17.77 -10.57
CA PRO A 263 10.98 16.85 -10.30
C PRO A 263 11.39 15.39 -10.05
N THR A 264 12.49 14.92 -10.64
CA THR A 264 12.86 13.51 -10.58
C THR A 264 13.90 13.23 -9.50
N ARG A 265 13.95 11.98 -9.00
CA ARG A 265 14.88 11.58 -7.93
C ARG A 265 16.35 11.82 -8.28
N ALA A 266 16.77 11.38 -9.46
CA ALA A 266 18.17 11.53 -9.89
C ALA A 266 18.58 13.00 -9.99
N GLU A 267 17.67 13.85 -10.47
CA GLU A 267 17.92 15.29 -10.55
C GLU A 267 17.94 15.95 -9.17
N VAL A 268 17.07 15.53 -8.24
CA VAL A 268 17.04 16.01 -6.85
C VAL A 268 18.34 15.65 -6.13
N ASP A 269 18.82 14.41 -6.27
CA ASP A 269 20.09 14.00 -5.67
C ASP A 269 21.25 14.85 -6.20
N ALA A 270 21.31 15.07 -7.53
CA ALA A 270 22.32 15.94 -8.14
C ALA A 270 22.17 17.41 -7.70
N PHE A 271 20.95 17.90 -7.50
CA PHE A 271 20.68 19.25 -7.01
C PHE A 271 21.17 19.43 -5.56
N VAL A 272 20.91 18.45 -4.69
CA VAL A 272 21.39 18.45 -3.30
C VAL A 272 22.92 18.47 -3.24
N GLU A 273 23.62 17.74 -4.11
CA GLU A 273 25.08 17.80 -4.18
C GLU A 273 25.61 19.17 -4.62
N ARG A 274 24.89 19.86 -5.53
CA ARG A 274 25.20 21.26 -5.87
C ARG A 274 25.00 22.18 -4.67
N LEU A 275 23.90 22.06 -3.92
CA LEU A 275 23.67 22.82 -2.69
C LEU A 275 24.76 22.58 -1.64
N ARG A 276 25.17 21.33 -1.42
CA ARG A 276 26.28 20.98 -0.51
C ARG A 276 27.61 21.59 -0.95
N THR A 277 27.82 21.73 -2.25
CA THR A 277 29.01 22.39 -2.80
C THR A 277 28.96 23.89 -2.57
N VAL A 278 27.80 24.53 -2.76
CA VAL A 278 27.59 25.95 -2.42
C VAL A 278 27.78 26.20 -0.93
N GLN A 279 27.24 25.35 -0.06
CA GLN A 279 27.42 25.47 1.38
C GLN A 279 28.91 25.44 1.79
N ARG A 280 29.69 24.51 1.23
CA ARG A 280 31.14 24.46 1.45
C ARG A 280 31.85 25.72 0.94
N ALA A 281 31.42 26.25 -0.21
CA ALA A 281 31.94 27.50 -0.74
C ALA A 281 31.60 28.70 0.17
N PHE A 282 30.38 28.75 0.74
CA PHE A 282 29.97 29.76 1.71
C PHE A 282 30.86 29.75 2.95
N ASP A 283 31.15 28.57 3.48
CA ASP A 283 32.03 28.44 4.66
C ASP A 283 33.47 28.86 4.33
N ALA A 284 33.97 28.51 3.14
CA ALA A 284 35.29 28.95 2.69
C ALA A 284 35.38 30.48 2.51
N VAL A 285 34.35 31.10 1.93
CA VAL A 285 34.23 32.56 1.75
C VAL A 285 34.14 33.26 3.10
N ALA A 286 33.30 32.74 4.02
CA ALA A 286 33.15 33.29 5.37
C ALA A 286 34.48 33.28 6.13
N GLU A 287 35.22 32.16 6.06
CA GLU A 287 36.52 32.04 6.71
C GLU A 287 37.56 32.96 6.07
N ALA A 288 37.64 33.00 4.73
CA ALA A 288 38.60 33.82 4.02
C ALA A 288 38.44 35.31 4.32
N TYR A 289 37.22 35.84 4.25
CA TYR A 289 36.94 37.25 4.53
C TYR A 289 36.90 37.59 6.03
N GLY A 290 36.50 36.63 6.88
CA GLY A 290 36.43 36.82 8.32
C GLY A 290 37.81 36.82 8.98
N ARG A 291 38.76 36.02 8.49
CA ARG A 291 40.10 35.89 9.06
C ARG A 291 40.87 37.22 9.21
N PRO A 292 41.07 38.03 8.16
CA PRO A 292 41.83 39.28 8.29
C PRO A 292 41.13 40.31 9.19
N LEU A 293 39.79 40.33 9.23
CA LEU A 293 39.03 41.18 10.14
C LEU A 293 39.22 40.76 11.60
N ARG A 294 39.22 39.45 11.88
CA ARG A 294 39.51 38.90 13.20
C ARG A 294 40.95 39.19 13.61
N GLU A 295 41.92 38.95 12.72
CA GLU A 295 43.34 39.23 12.97
C GLU A 295 43.55 40.72 13.31
N ARG A 296 42.93 41.64 12.56
CA ARG A 296 42.95 43.08 12.88
C ARG A 296 42.41 43.36 14.30
N ALA A 297 41.29 42.74 14.68
CA ALA A 297 40.71 42.92 16.01
C ALA A 297 41.59 42.34 17.12
N GLU A 298 42.22 41.18 16.88
CA GLU A 298 43.17 40.55 17.79
C GLU A 298 44.42 41.41 17.99
N LEU A 299 44.97 41.98 16.92
CA LEU A 299 46.11 42.90 16.98
C LEU A 299 45.80 44.16 17.80
N ARG A 300 44.58 44.73 17.67
CA ARG A 300 44.14 45.85 18.53
C ARG A 300 44.16 45.46 20.00
N TYR A 301 43.58 44.32 20.32
CA TYR A 301 43.51 43.84 21.70
C TYR A 301 44.91 43.54 22.26
N GLN A 302 45.79 42.90 21.47
CA GLN A 302 47.17 42.63 21.84
C GLN A 302 47.96 43.92 22.08
N LEU A 303 47.80 44.93 21.23
CA LEU A 303 48.48 46.22 21.37
C LEU A 303 48.11 46.92 22.69
N GLU A 304 46.82 46.97 23.03
CA GLU A 304 46.35 47.55 24.29
C GLU A 304 46.87 46.77 25.52
N ARG A 305 46.90 45.43 25.43
CA ARG A 305 47.50 44.60 26.48
C ARG A 305 49.00 44.88 26.66
N LEU A 306 49.76 44.94 25.56
CA LEU A 306 51.19 45.24 25.59
C LEU A 306 51.46 46.64 26.14
N ARG A 307 50.58 47.60 25.85
CA ARG A 307 50.67 48.95 26.42
C ARG A 307 50.58 48.92 27.94
N ALA A 308 49.60 48.19 28.49
CA ALA A 308 49.48 48.03 29.94
C ALA A 308 50.70 47.36 30.58
N VAL A 309 51.32 46.38 29.89
CA VAL A 309 52.58 45.75 30.33
C VAL A 309 53.72 46.77 30.37
N ALA A 310 53.86 47.56 29.31
CA ALA A 310 54.88 48.62 29.22
C ALA A 310 54.72 49.69 30.29
N ASP A 311 53.48 50.01 30.68
CA ASP A 311 53.18 50.94 31.77
C ASP A 311 53.55 50.32 33.14
N ALA A 312 53.25 49.03 33.35
CA ALA A 312 53.53 48.33 34.60
C ALA A 312 55.04 48.14 34.88
N ASN A 313 55.85 47.89 33.86
CA ASN A 313 57.31 47.73 34.00
C ASN A 313 58.09 49.04 33.71
N GLY A 314 57.39 50.16 33.53
CA GLY A 314 57.98 51.48 33.33
C GLY A 314 58.63 51.71 31.96
N ARG A 315 58.54 50.74 31.03
CA ARG A 315 59.08 50.87 29.66
C ARG A 315 58.39 51.97 28.87
N SER A 316 57.14 52.30 29.18
CA SER A 316 56.37 53.34 28.47
C SER A 316 56.93 54.76 28.60
N ALA A 317 57.85 55.01 29.55
CA ALA A 317 58.57 56.27 29.65
C ALA A 317 59.62 56.47 28.54
N SER A 318 60.08 55.38 27.90
CA SER A 318 61.07 55.41 26.83
C SER A 318 60.51 56.05 25.55
N PRO A 319 61.21 57.02 24.92
CA PRO A 319 60.80 57.59 23.63
C PRO A 319 60.60 56.54 22.53
N THR A 320 61.45 55.51 22.49
CA THR A 320 61.37 54.42 21.50
C THR A 320 60.10 53.57 21.68
N VAL A 321 59.74 53.28 22.93
CA VAL A 321 58.51 52.51 23.24
C VAL A 321 57.26 53.32 22.91
N ARG A 322 57.26 54.63 23.16
CA ARG A 322 56.15 55.52 22.74
C ARG A 322 56.00 55.55 21.22
N SER A 323 57.09 55.79 20.49
CA SER A 323 57.06 55.79 19.02
C SER A 323 56.57 54.45 18.46
N GLY A 324 57.06 53.33 19.00
CA GLY A 324 56.61 52.00 18.57
C GLY A 324 55.14 51.73 18.86
N TYR A 325 54.60 52.24 19.98
CA TYR A 325 53.16 52.17 20.27
C TYR A 325 52.35 53.01 19.28
N ASP A 326 52.76 54.26 19.04
CA ASP A 326 52.04 55.18 18.15
C ASP A 326 52.02 54.65 16.71
N GLU A 327 53.15 54.13 16.19
CA GLU A 327 53.23 53.52 14.87
C GLU A 327 52.37 52.26 14.74
N ALA A 328 52.42 51.37 15.74
CA ALA A 328 51.59 50.15 15.74
C ALA A 328 50.10 50.50 15.85
N ARG A 329 49.75 51.50 16.67
CA ARG A 329 48.38 51.98 16.83
C ARG A 329 47.85 52.55 15.51
N ASP A 330 48.60 53.45 14.89
CA ASP A 330 48.23 54.06 13.61
C ASP A 330 48.02 52.99 12.53
N ALA A 331 48.90 51.98 12.45
CA ALA A 331 48.78 50.90 11.47
C ALA A 331 47.50 50.06 11.66
N VAL A 332 47.13 49.74 12.91
CA VAL A 332 45.96 48.92 13.20
C VAL A 332 44.64 49.70 13.10
N GLU A 333 44.64 50.98 13.49
CA GLU A 333 43.45 51.86 13.45
C GLU A 333 43.16 52.39 12.03
N ARG A 334 44.16 52.45 11.15
CA ARG A 334 44.00 52.87 9.74
C ARG A 334 42.95 52.03 9.02
N THR A 335 42.16 52.70 8.18
CA THR A 335 41.13 52.06 7.34
C THR A 335 41.28 52.57 5.90
N PRO A 336 41.63 51.71 4.92
CA PRO A 336 41.90 50.26 5.04
C PRO A 336 43.20 49.95 5.82
N CYS A 337 43.22 48.84 6.53
CA CYS A 337 44.34 48.34 7.34
C CYS A 337 45.21 47.36 6.55
N ASP A 338 46.52 47.58 6.52
CA ASP A 338 47.48 46.57 6.08
C ASP A 338 47.77 45.65 7.26
N VAL A 339 47.09 44.51 7.31
CA VAL A 339 47.17 43.56 8.43
C VAL A 339 48.57 42.97 8.57
N VAL A 340 49.31 42.82 7.47
CA VAL A 340 50.68 42.27 7.49
C VAL A 340 51.63 43.27 8.13
N LEU A 341 51.56 44.54 7.72
CA LEU A 341 52.34 45.62 8.34
C LEU A 341 51.96 45.82 9.81
N ALA A 342 50.66 45.84 10.10
CA ALA A 342 50.15 46.00 11.46
C ALA A 342 50.67 44.89 12.39
N ARG A 343 50.66 43.62 11.94
CA ARG A 343 51.23 42.50 12.70
C ARG A 343 52.70 42.71 13.00
N PHE A 344 53.49 43.08 11.99
CA PHE A 344 54.92 43.33 12.16
C PHE A 344 55.21 44.45 13.17
N LEU A 345 54.44 45.53 13.16
CA LEU A 345 54.60 46.64 14.10
C LEU A 345 54.19 46.26 15.54
N VAL A 346 53.13 45.46 15.70
CA VAL A 346 52.72 44.94 17.02
C VAL A 346 53.76 43.97 17.58
N GLU A 347 54.34 43.09 16.76
CA GLU A 347 55.44 42.20 17.17
C GLU A 347 56.71 42.97 17.58
N GLN A 348 57.05 44.03 16.85
CA GLN A 348 58.14 44.92 17.24
C GLN A 348 57.85 45.64 18.55
N PHE A 349 56.62 46.14 18.74
CA PHE A 349 56.23 46.76 20.00
C PHE A 349 56.33 45.75 21.15
N GLU A 350 55.86 44.52 20.96
CA GLU A 350 56.02 43.44 21.95
C GLU A 350 57.48 43.27 22.38
N PHE A 351 58.41 43.24 21.41
CA PHE A 351 59.84 43.18 21.72
C PHE A 351 60.31 44.38 22.55
N LEU A 352 59.85 45.60 22.22
CA LEU A 352 60.18 46.81 22.97
C LEU A 352 59.60 46.82 24.39
N THR A 353 58.47 46.15 24.64
CA THR A 353 57.84 46.09 25.96
C THR A 353 58.47 45.09 26.93
N ARG A 354 59.40 44.24 26.45
CA ARG A 354 60.10 43.26 27.29
C ARG A 354 60.89 43.94 28.43
N ASP A 355 60.98 43.22 29.55
CA ASP A 355 61.80 43.64 30.68
C ASP A 355 63.27 43.77 30.25
N LEU A 356 63.91 44.84 30.72
CA LEU A 356 65.35 45.00 30.53
C LEU A 356 66.08 43.94 31.36
N PRO A 357 67.15 43.31 30.82
CA PRO A 357 67.96 42.42 31.62
C PRO A 357 68.49 43.17 32.85
N VAL A 358 68.32 42.57 34.02
CA VAL A 358 68.85 43.10 35.27
C VAL A 358 70.37 43.00 35.22
N HIS A 359 71.04 44.02 34.68
CA HIS A 359 72.49 44.19 34.84
C HIS A 359 72.75 44.79 36.22
N GLY A 360 72.50 43.98 37.26
CA GLY A 360 73.12 44.20 38.56
C GLY A 360 74.60 43.80 38.47
N PRO A 361 75.55 44.58 39.02
CA PRO A 361 76.96 44.21 39.01
C PRO A 361 77.15 42.89 39.76
N LYS A 362 77.50 41.82 39.02
CA LYS A 362 78.04 40.60 39.63
C LYS A 362 79.49 40.88 40.04
N GLY A 363 79.65 41.23 41.32
CA GLY A 363 80.89 41.03 42.08
C GLY A 363 81.61 42.31 42.51
N ALA A 364 81.70 42.51 43.84
CA ALA A 364 82.98 42.60 44.57
C ALA A 364 82.74 42.99 46.05
N ALA A 365 82.83 42.00 46.94
CA ALA A 365 83.25 42.07 48.35
C ALA A 365 83.02 40.65 48.91
N ARG A 366 84.00 39.74 48.92
CA ARG A 366 85.10 39.63 49.90
C ARG A 366 84.67 39.84 51.34
#